data_AF-A0A8H8A6N3-F1
#
_entry.id   AF-A0A8H8A6N3-F1
#
_cell.length_a   1.000
_cell.length_b   1.000
_cell.length_c   1.000
_cell.angle_alpha   90.00
_cell.angle_beta   90.00
_cell.angle_gamma   90.00
#
_symmetry.space_group_name_H-M   'P 1'
#
loop_
_entity.id
_entity.type
_entity.pdbx_description
1 polymer ?
#
loop_
_entity_poly.entity_id
_entity_poly.type
_entity_poly.pdbx_seq_one_letter_code
_entity_poly.pdbx_strand_id
1 'polypeptide(L)'
;MYSLVLEKSITTEEKCKSFLQSLCQNLLRKLPKGGFTDVLERLCDLNRRNRYCKGLFTERHSIGKDLLRKCNGLKTELDYYFHLGEDAFMGQKHGRLEVENCENLETLCNIFQRICNNTIADLCSKFKGLCYRRFHKDYEDRMLLKMIDAKLVYNERGEYQDCVDNLLDKCHCLISMGPSMVSSCFSVTETCQHYGEGSKTTCEYLDKYLGKFFSGEKLHITGYDQDVSRNNCSFFGVCVYYLEQCHNQTIKDHCDSIVKECSEKNDPDLQFMSKVDLGDCGLVFDDFNLTWYFSGEKENGILCPHKDPYLTPLLIYASSLKTSSSTLKEKCKKVLKYDCSSHGHVFPNLDAYCKSNRTDECDNMDTEVPKMCTNLNATFKELGFNSSEDVWAVLWNSTANKITEPQCLMLIEECFYLGYVCSGIKDICNNIKALCYTVGTKRSNLNDFWRKLKESSTLDLSVFTTEDELSARSSVYQSILNVCAKFGTTNEVLFRWCLCPVPNTPPPPPHTSLGDLFNRLFHDFSWRYKDLVWVFKYTHGNRTLTECAYYLSECSGLSGIFKDLTHNCTILEKACFYDYELKKRTLIKST
;
A
#
# COMPACT_ATOMS: atom_id res chain seq x y z
N MET A 1 -20.64 8.09 -13.27
CA MET A 1 -21.64 7.49 -14.19
C MET A 1 -21.07 6.32 -14.97
N TYR A 2 -19.96 6.46 -15.70
CA TYR A 2 -19.34 5.37 -16.47
C TYR A 2 -19.13 4.07 -15.68
N SER A 3 -18.69 4.17 -14.42
CA SER A 3 -18.46 3.03 -13.53
C SER A 3 -19.74 2.27 -13.12
N LEU A 4 -20.94 2.77 -13.41
CA LEU A 4 -22.21 2.12 -13.04
C LEU A 4 -22.55 0.90 -13.89
N VAL A 5 -21.99 0.75 -15.09
CA VAL A 5 -22.59 -0.19 -16.08
C VAL A 5 -21.59 -1.04 -16.86
N LEU A 6 -20.30 -0.96 -16.54
CA LEU A 6 -19.28 -1.66 -17.33
C LEU A 6 -18.45 -2.57 -16.43
N GLU A 7 -19.14 -3.40 -15.66
CA GLU A 7 -18.55 -4.64 -15.14
C GLU A 7 -18.27 -5.61 -16.30
N LYS A 8 -17.30 -6.52 -16.12
CA LYS A 8 -16.90 -7.54 -17.13
C LYS A 8 -18.09 -8.39 -17.62
N SER A 9 -19.16 -8.49 -16.84
CA SER A 9 -20.39 -9.22 -17.17
C SER A 9 -21.33 -8.44 -18.12
N ILE A 10 -21.26 -7.10 -18.14
CA ILE A 10 -22.16 -6.20 -18.87
C ILE A 10 -21.49 -5.75 -20.17
N THR A 11 -21.49 -6.65 -21.16
CA THR A 11 -20.79 -6.46 -22.44
C THR A 11 -21.69 -6.02 -23.59
N THR A 12 -23.00 -5.85 -23.36
CA THR A 12 -23.96 -5.48 -24.41
C THR A 12 -24.93 -4.40 -23.94
N GLU A 13 -25.55 -3.71 -24.90
CA GLU A 13 -26.59 -2.70 -24.65
C GLU A 13 -27.77 -3.28 -23.85
N GLU A 14 -28.23 -4.50 -24.18
CA GLU A 14 -29.35 -5.18 -23.51
C GLU A 14 -29.01 -5.54 -22.07
N LYS A 15 -27.79 -6.01 -21.82
CA LYS A 15 -27.30 -6.30 -20.46
C LYS A 15 -27.20 -5.02 -19.64
N CYS A 16 -26.74 -3.93 -20.24
CA CYS A 16 -26.71 -2.61 -19.62
C CYS A 16 -28.10 -2.14 -19.20
N LYS A 17 -29.08 -2.23 -20.12
CA LYS A 17 -30.47 -1.85 -19.85
C LYS A 17 -31.07 -2.67 -18.73
N SER A 18 -30.87 -3.99 -18.77
CA SER A 18 -31.39 -4.93 -17.77
C SER A 18 -30.77 -4.69 -16.39
N PHE A 19 -29.45 -4.46 -16.34
CA PHE A 19 -28.74 -4.18 -15.11
C PHE A 19 -29.21 -2.88 -14.46
N LEU A 20 -29.21 -1.77 -15.21
CA LEU A 20 -29.70 -0.49 -14.72
C LEU A 20 -31.17 -0.57 -14.28
N GLN A 21 -32.02 -1.30 -15.03
CA GLN A 21 -33.39 -1.53 -14.64
C GLN A 21 -33.50 -2.25 -13.28
N SER A 22 -32.69 -3.29 -13.06
CA SER A 22 -32.63 -4.00 -11.79
C SER A 22 -32.23 -3.07 -10.65
N LEU A 23 -31.20 -2.24 -10.83
CA LEU A 23 -30.78 -1.27 -9.81
C LEU A 23 -31.90 -0.28 -9.47
N CYS A 24 -32.61 0.23 -10.47
CA CYS A 24 -33.73 1.14 -10.28
C CYS A 24 -34.93 0.51 -9.54
N GLN A 25 -35.18 -0.78 -9.76
CA GLN A 25 -36.29 -1.48 -9.12
C GLN A 25 -35.95 -1.96 -7.70
N ASN A 26 -34.72 -2.46 -7.52
CA ASN A 26 -34.35 -3.27 -6.34
C ASN A 26 -33.48 -2.51 -5.32
N LEU A 27 -32.69 -1.53 -5.77
CA LEU A 27 -31.74 -0.80 -4.93
C LEU A 27 -32.22 0.64 -4.67
N LEU A 28 -32.62 1.37 -5.71
CA LEU A 28 -32.95 2.79 -5.60
C LEU A 28 -34.01 3.06 -4.52
N ARG A 29 -35.08 2.25 -4.46
CA ARG A 29 -36.18 2.41 -3.49
C ARG A 29 -35.77 2.20 -2.03
N LYS A 30 -34.61 1.58 -1.80
CA LYS A 30 -34.09 1.27 -0.46
C LYS A 30 -33.06 2.28 0.00
N LEU A 31 -32.39 2.97 -0.93
CA LEU A 31 -31.38 3.96 -0.60
C LEU A 31 -32.04 5.21 0.01
N PRO A 32 -31.48 5.76 1.10
CA PRO A 32 -31.87 7.10 1.55
C PRO A 32 -31.36 8.15 0.55
N LYS A 33 -31.78 9.41 0.71
CA LYS A 33 -31.27 10.51 -0.11
C LYS A 33 -29.76 10.70 0.10
N GLY A 34 -29.04 10.96 -0.98
CA GLY A 34 -27.60 11.17 -0.97
C GLY A 34 -27.02 11.17 -2.38
N GLY A 35 -25.73 11.50 -2.50
CA GLY A 35 -25.07 11.69 -3.79
C GLY A 35 -25.15 10.45 -4.69
N PHE A 36 -25.03 9.25 -4.13
CA PHE A 36 -25.13 8.01 -4.90
C PHE A 36 -26.56 7.78 -5.41
N THR A 37 -27.54 8.02 -4.55
CA THR A 37 -28.97 7.95 -4.88
C THR A 37 -29.32 8.91 -6.01
N ASP A 38 -28.87 10.17 -5.93
CA ASP A 38 -29.12 11.20 -6.94
C ASP A 38 -28.51 10.83 -8.31
N VAL A 39 -27.34 10.17 -8.32
CA VAL A 39 -26.73 9.65 -9.54
C VAL A 39 -27.56 8.50 -10.13
N LEU A 40 -28.02 7.57 -9.30
CA LEU A 40 -28.83 6.43 -9.76
C LEU A 40 -30.21 6.87 -10.26
N GLU A 41 -30.89 7.78 -9.57
CA GLU A 41 -32.19 8.35 -9.97
C GLU A 41 -32.15 8.93 -11.38
N ARG A 42 -31.10 9.69 -11.71
CA ARG A 42 -30.92 10.30 -13.03
C ARG A 42 -30.85 9.28 -14.17
N LEU A 43 -30.41 8.06 -13.88
CA LEU A 43 -30.29 6.95 -14.85
C LEU A 43 -31.51 6.04 -14.87
N CYS A 44 -32.47 6.22 -13.96
CA CYS A 44 -33.68 5.40 -13.89
C CYS A 44 -34.81 5.86 -14.81
N ASP A 45 -34.74 7.07 -15.37
CA ASP A 45 -35.60 7.48 -16.47
C ASP A 45 -35.37 6.58 -17.70
N LEU A 46 -36.44 6.01 -18.25
CA LEU A 46 -36.35 5.02 -19.34
C LEU A 46 -35.62 5.57 -20.58
N ASN A 47 -35.91 6.82 -20.94
CA ASN A 47 -35.32 7.46 -22.12
C ASN A 47 -33.83 7.74 -21.90
N ARG A 48 -33.45 8.27 -20.73
CA ARG A 48 -32.06 8.49 -20.34
C ARG A 48 -31.29 7.18 -20.25
N ARG A 49 -31.86 6.15 -19.61
CA ARG A 49 -31.27 4.81 -19.50
C ARG A 49 -30.96 4.20 -20.87
N ASN A 50 -31.95 4.19 -21.76
CA ASN A 50 -31.80 3.61 -23.09
C ASN A 50 -30.79 4.40 -23.93
N ARG A 51 -30.85 5.74 -23.88
CA ARG A 51 -29.87 6.62 -24.55
C ARG A 51 -28.46 6.40 -24.00
N TYR A 52 -28.32 6.24 -22.70
CA TYR A 52 -27.05 6.00 -22.04
C TYR A 52 -26.45 4.65 -22.46
N CYS A 53 -27.20 3.56 -22.34
CA CYS A 53 -26.75 2.24 -22.76
C CYS A 53 -26.39 2.19 -24.24
N LYS A 54 -27.28 2.67 -25.12
CA LYS A 54 -26.99 2.75 -26.56
C LYS A 54 -25.74 3.57 -26.84
N GLY A 55 -25.61 4.70 -26.14
CA GLY A 55 -24.48 5.60 -26.29
C GLY A 55 -23.15 5.02 -25.81
N LEU A 56 -23.14 4.19 -24.77
CA LEU A 56 -21.94 3.50 -24.28
C LEU A 56 -21.38 2.50 -25.30
N PHE A 57 -22.26 1.72 -25.96
CA PHE A 57 -21.86 0.67 -26.90
C PHE A 57 -21.83 1.13 -28.36
N THR A 58 -21.99 2.44 -28.62
CA THR A 58 -21.90 3.02 -29.97
C THR A 58 -20.79 4.07 -30.01
N GLU A 59 -19.64 3.73 -30.60
CA GLU A 59 -18.46 4.62 -30.65
C GLU A 59 -18.75 6.00 -31.26
N ARG A 60 -19.64 6.06 -32.27
CA ARG A 60 -20.00 7.32 -32.95
C ARG A 60 -20.95 8.22 -32.14
N HIS A 61 -21.59 7.68 -31.11
CA HIS A 61 -22.49 8.44 -30.24
C HIS A 61 -21.69 9.35 -29.31
N SER A 62 -22.27 10.47 -28.84
CA SER A 62 -21.57 11.44 -27.99
C SER A 62 -20.96 10.81 -26.72
N ILE A 63 -21.71 9.90 -26.08
CA ILE A 63 -21.26 9.14 -24.89
C ILE A 63 -20.07 8.23 -25.20
N GLY A 64 -20.11 7.49 -26.32
CA GLY A 64 -19.02 6.62 -26.77
C GLY A 64 -17.77 7.41 -27.17
N LYS A 65 -17.95 8.54 -27.88
CA LYS A 65 -16.86 9.47 -28.19
C LYS A 65 -16.22 10.06 -26.93
N ASP A 66 -17.03 10.48 -25.96
CA ASP A 66 -16.53 10.99 -24.68
C ASP A 66 -15.76 9.91 -23.92
N LEU A 67 -16.26 8.67 -23.92
CA LEU A 67 -15.57 7.55 -23.29
C LEU A 67 -14.23 7.27 -23.96
N LEU A 68 -14.18 7.17 -25.29
CA LEU A 68 -12.94 6.97 -26.04
C LEU A 68 -11.95 8.09 -25.79
N ARG A 69 -12.41 9.36 -25.78
CA ARG A 69 -11.60 10.52 -25.45
C ARG A 69 -10.98 10.41 -24.05
N LYS A 70 -11.76 9.99 -23.05
CA LYS A 70 -11.29 9.76 -21.66
C LYS A 70 -10.32 8.60 -21.55
N CYS A 71 -10.59 7.48 -22.22
CA CYS A 71 -9.68 6.34 -22.28
C CYS A 71 -8.32 6.74 -22.90
N ASN A 72 -8.35 7.45 -24.03
CA ASN A 72 -7.14 7.86 -24.74
C ASN A 72 -6.37 8.97 -24.00
N GLY A 73 -7.07 9.90 -23.36
CA GLY A 73 -6.45 10.90 -22.50
C GLY A 73 -5.71 10.25 -21.33
N LEU A 74 -6.37 9.33 -20.62
CA LEU A 74 -5.74 8.56 -19.55
C LEU A 74 -4.57 7.70 -20.07
N LYS A 75 -4.73 7.05 -21.22
CA LYS A 75 -3.64 6.30 -21.88
C LYS A 75 -2.40 7.18 -22.07
N THR A 76 -2.59 8.38 -22.62
CA THR A 76 -1.49 9.32 -22.91
C THR A 76 -0.74 9.73 -21.65
N GLU A 77 -1.44 10.02 -20.56
CA GLU A 77 -0.83 10.34 -19.26
C GLU A 77 -0.06 9.14 -18.68
N LEU A 78 -0.64 7.94 -18.74
CA LEU A 78 0.03 6.74 -18.22
C LEU A 78 1.26 6.37 -19.06
N ASP A 79 1.19 6.51 -20.38
CA ASP A 79 2.32 6.32 -21.30
C ASP A 79 3.45 7.31 -21.00
N TYR A 80 3.14 8.57 -20.67
CA TYR A 80 4.14 9.57 -20.26
C TYR A 80 4.96 9.09 -19.06
N TYR A 81 4.31 8.62 -17.98
CA TYR A 81 5.03 8.09 -16.81
C TYR A 81 5.80 6.81 -17.10
N PHE A 82 5.29 5.97 -18.01
CA PHE A 82 6.01 4.78 -18.44
C PHE A 82 7.29 5.13 -19.22
N HIS A 83 7.24 6.14 -20.10
CA HIS A 83 8.40 6.62 -20.85
C HIS A 83 9.48 7.25 -19.95
N LEU A 84 9.08 7.84 -18.83
CA LEU A 84 10.03 8.38 -17.84
C LEU A 84 10.81 7.26 -17.11
N GLY A 85 10.29 6.02 -17.02
CA GLY A 85 11.04 4.90 -16.46
C GLY A 85 11.52 5.13 -15.00
N GLU A 86 12.80 4.87 -14.73
CA GLU A 86 13.42 5.17 -13.42
C GLU A 86 13.68 6.67 -13.22
N ASP A 87 13.78 7.47 -14.29
CA ASP A 87 13.92 8.94 -14.22
C ASP A 87 12.68 9.59 -13.58
N ALA A 88 11.52 8.92 -13.60
CA ALA A 88 10.29 9.36 -12.94
C ALA A 88 10.45 9.51 -11.40
N PHE A 89 11.47 8.87 -10.82
CA PHE A 89 11.70 8.84 -9.37
C PHE A 89 12.95 9.64 -8.96
N MET A 90 13.98 9.65 -9.80
CA MET A 90 15.30 10.19 -9.47
C MET A 90 15.40 11.73 -9.51
N GLY A 91 14.33 12.44 -9.93
CA GLY A 91 14.27 13.91 -9.90
C GLY A 91 15.24 14.63 -10.86
N GLN A 92 15.96 13.91 -11.72
CA GLN A 92 16.99 14.47 -12.60
C GLN A 92 16.44 15.21 -13.83
N LYS A 93 15.14 15.11 -14.11
CA LYS A 93 14.47 15.79 -15.24
C LYS A 93 13.09 16.33 -14.86
N HIS A 94 12.58 17.27 -15.66
CA HIS A 94 11.23 17.82 -15.55
C HIS A 94 10.16 16.73 -15.77
N GLY A 95 9.76 16.05 -14.69
CA GLY A 95 8.74 15.00 -14.71
C GLY A 95 9.00 13.96 -13.62
N ARG A 96 8.72 14.31 -12.36
CA ARG A 96 8.71 13.33 -11.26
C ARG A 96 7.27 12.85 -11.06
N LEU A 97 7.11 11.58 -10.70
CA LEU A 97 5.82 11.04 -10.27
C LEU A 97 5.52 11.53 -8.86
N GLU A 98 4.45 12.29 -8.69
CA GLU A 98 4.03 12.83 -7.39
C GLU A 98 2.88 12.04 -6.76
N VAL A 99 2.73 12.20 -5.44
CA VAL A 99 1.62 11.59 -4.69
C VAL A 99 0.27 11.98 -5.28
N GLU A 100 0.07 13.26 -5.63
CA GLU A 100 -1.17 13.73 -6.29
C GLU A 100 -1.41 13.00 -7.62
N ASN A 101 -0.37 12.66 -8.38
CA ASN A 101 -0.53 11.89 -9.62
C ASN A 101 -1.00 10.48 -9.31
N CYS A 102 -0.47 9.85 -8.27
CA CYS A 102 -0.91 8.54 -7.83
C CYS A 102 -2.37 8.52 -7.41
N GLU A 103 -2.79 9.42 -6.53
CA GLU A 103 -4.19 9.51 -6.08
C GLU A 103 -5.16 9.71 -7.26
N ASN A 104 -4.81 10.60 -8.19
CA ASN A 104 -5.67 11.01 -9.28
C ASN A 104 -5.74 9.95 -10.39
N LEU A 105 -4.58 9.54 -10.90
CA LEU A 105 -4.50 8.58 -12.00
C LEU A 105 -4.85 7.17 -11.53
N GLU A 106 -4.57 6.81 -10.27
CA GLU A 106 -5.04 5.54 -9.74
C GLU A 106 -6.57 5.53 -9.59
N THR A 107 -7.19 6.60 -9.09
CA THR A 107 -8.65 6.70 -9.04
C THR A 107 -9.26 6.53 -10.43
N LEU A 108 -8.69 7.21 -11.44
CA LEU A 108 -9.13 7.06 -12.82
C LEU A 108 -8.86 5.65 -13.36
N CYS A 109 -7.72 5.06 -13.06
CA CYS A 109 -7.43 3.68 -13.40
C CYS A 109 -8.42 2.72 -12.76
N ASN A 110 -8.72 2.85 -11.48
CA ASN A 110 -9.69 2.00 -10.81
C ASN A 110 -11.07 2.09 -11.50
N ILE A 111 -11.51 3.29 -11.88
CA ILE A 111 -12.75 3.52 -12.63
C ILE A 111 -12.70 2.92 -14.05
N PHE A 112 -11.69 3.29 -14.84
CA PHE A 112 -11.66 3.10 -16.29
C PHE A 112 -10.90 1.85 -16.73
N GLN A 113 -10.07 1.22 -15.90
CA GLN A 113 -9.28 0.04 -16.28
C GLN A 113 -10.18 -1.09 -16.80
N ARG A 114 -11.36 -1.31 -16.20
CA ARG A 114 -12.33 -2.30 -16.71
C ARG A 114 -13.06 -1.85 -17.97
N ILE A 115 -13.26 -0.55 -18.10
CA ILE A 115 -14.04 0.07 -19.16
C ILE A 115 -13.23 0.12 -20.46
N CYS A 116 -11.98 0.53 -20.32
CA CYS A 116 -11.01 0.76 -21.37
C CYS A 116 -9.97 -0.39 -21.38
N ASN A 117 -10.39 -1.62 -21.07
CA ASN A 117 -9.50 -2.75 -20.78
C ASN A 117 -8.43 -2.94 -21.85
N ASN A 118 -8.83 -2.91 -23.13
CA ASN A 118 -7.91 -3.12 -24.25
C ASN A 118 -7.00 -1.90 -24.52
N THR A 119 -7.19 -0.79 -23.82
CA THR A 119 -6.51 0.48 -24.06
C THR A 119 -5.55 0.86 -22.95
N ILE A 120 -5.92 0.62 -21.69
CA ILE A 120 -5.15 1.11 -20.53
C ILE A 120 -4.91 0.06 -19.45
N ALA A 121 -5.37 -1.20 -19.59
CA ALA A 121 -5.32 -2.14 -18.47
C ALA A 121 -3.89 -2.40 -17.99
N ASP A 122 -2.97 -2.70 -18.91
CA ASP A 122 -1.57 -2.94 -18.58
C ASP A 122 -0.86 -1.68 -18.07
N LEU A 123 -1.21 -0.52 -18.64
CA LEU A 123 -0.66 0.77 -18.25
C LEU A 123 -1.08 1.14 -16.82
N CYS A 124 -2.36 0.99 -16.49
CA CYS A 124 -2.87 1.21 -15.14
C CYS A 124 -2.22 0.29 -14.12
N SER A 125 -2.02 -0.97 -14.48
CA SER A 125 -1.34 -1.96 -13.64
C SER A 125 0.12 -1.59 -13.37
N LYS A 126 0.88 -1.24 -14.43
CA LYS A 126 2.25 -0.77 -14.29
C LYS A 126 2.33 0.50 -13.45
N PHE A 127 1.38 1.43 -13.67
CA PHE A 127 1.30 2.67 -12.93
C PHE A 127 1.03 2.46 -11.43
N LYS A 128 0.19 1.49 -11.05
CA LYS A 128 0.04 1.08 -9.65
C LYS A 128 1.35 0.60 -9.03
N GLY A 129 2.16 -0.16 -9.78
CA GLY A 129 3.51 -0.55 -9.33
C GLY A 129 4.47 0.65 -9.21
N LEU A 130 4.31 1.68 -10.03
CA LEU A 130 5.03 2.94 -9.88
C LEU A 130 4.59 3.68 -8.61
N CYS A 131 3.29 3.75 -8.33
CA CYS A 131 2.74 4.38 -7.13
C CYS A 131 3.13 3.68 -5.84
N TYR A 132 3.08 2.35 -5.81
CA TYR A 132 3.60 1.58 -4.68
C TYR A 132 5.06 1.94 -4.35
N ARG A 133 5.92 2.02 -5.39
CA ARG A 133 7.32 2.42 -5.21
C ARG A 133 7.45 3.87 -4.74
N ARG A 134 6.64 4.79 -5.30
CA ARG A 134 6.63 6.20 -4.91
C ARG A 134 6.27 6.34 -3.43
N PHE A 135 5.18 5.73 -2.99
CA PHE A 135 4.76 5.78 -1.59
C PHE A 135 5.83 5.21 -0.66
N HIS A 136 6.34 4.00 -0.92
CA HIS A 136 7.41 3.45 -0.10
C HIS A 136 8.64 4.36 -0.03
N LYS A 137 9.05 4.94 -1.17
CA LYS A 137 10.19 5.86 -1.20
C LYS A 137 9.91 7.14 -0.41
N ASP A 138 8.69 7.68 -0.45
CA ASP A 138 8.34 8.88 0.31
C ASP A 138 8.35 8.67 1.83
N TYR A 139 7.90 7.51 2.29
CA TYR A 139 7.99 7.15 3.71
C TYR A 139 9.44 6.83 4.11
N GLU A 140 10.19 6.15 3.24
CA GLU A 140 11.61 5.89 3.44
C GLU A 140 12.41 7.18 3.56
N ASP A 141 12.27 8.10 2.60
CA ASP A 141 12.95 9.39 2.56
C ASP A 141 12.64 10.19 3.82
N ARG A 142 11.38 10.21 4.25
CA ARG A 142 10.96 10.92 5.46
C ARG A 142 11.62 10.36 6.71
N MET A 143 11.64 9.04 6.86
CA MET A 143 12.30 8.38 7.99
C MET A 143 13.79 8.71 7.99
N LEU A 144 14.47 8.46 6.86
CA LEU A 144 15.92 8.65 6.75
C LEU A 144 16.33 10.10 6.97
N LEU A 145 15.62 11.08 6.41
CA LEU A 145 15.89 12.49 6.63
C LEU A 145 15.80 12.88 8.11
N LYS A 146 14.80 12.34 8.82
CA LYS A 146 14.64 12.61 10.25
C LYS A 146 15.74 11.93 11.07
N MET A 147 16.15 10.73 10.67
CA MET A 147 17.19 9.95 11.37
C MET A 147 18.59 10.54 11.17
N ILE A 148 18.91 11.01 9.96
CA ILE A 148 20.20 11.59 9.62
C ILE A 148 20.40 12.97 10.28
N ASP A 149 19.32 13.64 10.69
CA ASP A 149 19.26 15.09 10.96
C ASP A 149 19.62 15.88 9.69
N ALA A 150 18.60 16.48 9.09
CA ALA A 150 18.70 17.29 7.89
C ALA A 150 19.86 18.30 7.88
N LYS A 151 20.24 18.84 9.05
CA LYS A 151 21.32 19.81 9.19
C LYS A 151 22.71 19.20 8.97
N LEU A 152 22.88 17.90 9.20
CA LEU A 152 24.16 17.18 9.03
C LEU A 152 24.43 16.80 7.58
N VAL A 153 23.44 16.95 6.70
CA VAL A 153 23.53 16.59 5.27
C VAL A 153 24.27 17.67 4.46
N TYR A 154 24.30 18.91 4.94
CA TYR A 154 24.90 20.05 4.22
C TYR A 154 26.08 20.65 5.00
N ASN A 155 27.29 20.17 4.71
CA ASN A 155 28.49 20.92 5.01
C ASN A 155 29.17 21.37 3.70
N GLU A 156 29.61 22.62 3.63
CA GLU A 156 30.28 23.20 2.45
C GLU A 156 31.61 22.50 2.09
N ARG A 157 32.03 21.51 2.89
CA ARG A 157 33.26 20.74 2.75
C ARG A 157 33.07 19.33 2.19
N GLY A 158 31.82 18.84 2.01
CA GLY A 158 31.54 17.52 1.43
C GLY A 158 31.93 16.34 2.32
N GLU A 159 31.96 16.52 3.64
CA GLU A 159 32.32 15.49 4.61
C GLU A 159 31.06 14.84 5.17
N TYR A 160 30.63 13.72 4.58
CA TYR A 160 29.41 13.00 5.02
C TYR A 160 29.60 12.17 6.31
N GLN A 161 30.73 12.30 7.00
CA GLN A 161 31.08 11.40 8.12
C GLN A 161 30.09 11.50 9.28
N ASP A 162 29.67 12.71 9.65
CA ASP A 162 28.68 12.90 10.73
C ASP A 162 27.32 12.26 10.38
N CYS A 163 26.91 12.35 9.10
CA CYS A 163 25.73 11.66 8.60
C CYS A 163 25.90 10.14 8.69
N VAL A 164 27.06 9.63 8.28
CA VAL A 164 27.37 8.20 8.28
C VAL A 164 27.33 7.64 9.70
N ASP A 165 28.03 8.28 10.64
CA ASP A 165 28.10 7.84 12.04
C ASP A 165 26.71 7.89 12.70
N ASN A 166 25.97 8.98 12.51
CA ASN A 166 24.62 9.14 13.06
C ASN A 166 23.62 8.12 12.49
N LEU A 167 23.68 7.82 11.19
CA LEU A 167 22.80 6.82 10.58
C LEU A 167 23.16 5.39 11.01
N LEU A 168 24.46 5.07 11.06
CA LEU A 168 24.95 3.75 11.51
C LEU A 168 24.46 3.42 12.92
N ASP A 169 24.54 4.37 13.84
CA ASP A 169 24.11 4.19 15.24
C ASP A 169 22.60 3.89 15.35
N LYS A 170 21.79 4.37 14.41
CA LYS A 170 20.33 4.20 14.39
C LYS A 170 19.86 2.99 13.58
N CYS A 171 20.70 2.47 12.70
CA CYS A 171 20.31 1.44 11.74
C CYS A 171 19.77 0.16 12.37
N HIS A 172 20.27 -0.23 13.55
CA HIS A 172 19.78 -1.40 14.27
C HIS A 172 18.27 -1.35 14.58
N CYS A 173 17.69 -0.15 14.68
CA CYS A 173 16.25 0.07 14.83
C CYS A 173 15.52 0.14 13.48
N LEU A 174 16.16 0.73 12.47
CA LEU A 174 15.56 0.99 11.16
C LEU A 174 15.38 -0.26 10.30
N ILE A 175 16.25 -1.26 10.43
CA ILE A 175 16.20 -2.47 9.59
C ILE A 175 14.90 -3.27 9.74
N SER A 176 14.22 -3.14 10.88
CA SER A 176 12.91 -3.77 11.16
C SER A 176 11.76 -3.11 10.40
N MET A 177 12.00 -1.93 9.81
CA MET A 177 11.01 -1.20 9.00
C MET A 177 10.90 -1.74 7.58
N GLY A 178 11.79 -2.66 7.18
CA GLY A 178 11.68 -3.41 5.94
C GLY A 178 12.93 -3.34 5.04
N PRO A 179 12.89 -4.01 3.88
CA PRO A 179 14.08 -4.22 3.06
C PRO A 179 14.72 -2.95 2.50
N SER A 180 13.96 -1.88 2.27
CA SER A 180 14.52 -0.59 1.84
C SER A 180 15.42 0.05 2.91
N MET A 181 15.06 -0.09 4.19
CA MET A 181 15.94 0.36 5.29
C MET A 181 17.18 -0.51 5.42
N VAL A 182 17.04 -1.82 5.21
CA VAL A 182 18.20 -2.74 5.10
C VAL A 182 19.14 -2.28 3.99
N SER A 183 18.62 -1.94 2.81
CA SER A 183 19.40 -1.36 1.71
C SER A 183 20.17 -0.12 2.15
N SER A 184 19.46 0.83 2.77
CA SER A 184 20.00 2.13 3.17
C SER A 184 21.10 1.99 4.24
N CYS A 185 20.94 1.02 5.13
CA CYS A 185 21.88 0.70 6.21
C CYS A 185 23.08 -0.15 5.77
N PHE A 186 23.00 -0.87 4.65
CA PHE A 186 24.19 -1.47 4.02
C PHE A 186 25.00 -0.44 3.23
N SER A 187 24.32 0.54 2.64
CA SER A 187 24.91 1.57 1.77
C SER A 187 24.93 2.94 2.44
N VAL A 188 25.21 3.05 3.74
CA VAL A 188 25.08 4.31 4.51
C VAL A 188 25.81 5.49 3.87
N THR A 189 27.03 5.28 3.37
CA THR A 189 27.79 6.33 2.68
C THR A 189 27.07 6.82 1.41
N GLU A 190 26.56 5.90 0.58
CA GLU A 190 25.83 6.25 -0.65
C GLU A 190 24.49 6.91 -0.31
N THR A 191 23.81 6.44 0.76
CA THR A 191 22.58 7.03 1.29
C THR A 191 22.83 8.49 1.72
N CYS A 192 23.87 8.74 2.51
CA CYS A 192 24.26 10.08 2.95
C CYS A 192 24.65 10.98 1.76
N GLN A 193 25.43 10.47 0.81
CA GLN A 193 25.77 11.19 -0.42
C GLN A 193 24.53 11.55 -1.24
N HIS A 194 23.58 10.62 -1.37
CA HIS A 194 22.34 10.84 -2.10
C HIS A 194 21.53 12.01 -1.52
N TYR A 195 21.36 12.06 -0.19
CA TYR A 195 20.68 13.19 0.45
C TYR A 195 21.52 14.48 0.40
N GLY A 196 22.84 14.36 0.53
CA GLY A 196 23.80 15.47 0.42
C GLY A 196 23.73 16.20 -0.90
N GLU A 197 24.01 15.48 -1.99
CA GLU A 197 24.14 16.01 -3.34
C GLU A 197 22.78 16.19 -4.03
N GLY A 198 21.80 15.36 -3.67
CA GLY A 198 20.44 15.38 -4.23
C GLY A 198 19.54 16.46 -3.67
N SER A 199 19.86 17.02 -2.49
CA SER A 199 19.04 18.04 -1.80
C SER A 199 18.80 19.28 -2.68
N LYS A 200 19.84 19.85 -3.29
CA LYS A 200 19.72 21.06 -4.11
C LYS A 200 18.80 20.87 -5.31
N THR A 201 19.05 19.82 -6.10
CA THR A 201 18.23 19.49 -7.27
C THR A 201 16.79 19.19 -6.86
N THR A 202 16.61 18.48 -5.75
CA THR A 202 15.28 18.16 -5.21
C THR A 202 14.55 19.42 -4.76
N CYS A 203 15.21 20.35 -4.07
CA CYS A 203 14.61 21.59 -3.62
C CYS A 203 14.22 22.53 -4.77
N GLU A 204 15.06 22.67 -5.80
CA GLU A 204 14.73 23.44 -7.00
C GLU A 204 13.47 22.87 -7.70
N TYR A 205 13.37 21.54 -7.75
CA TYR A 205 12.20 20.86 -8.30
C TYR A 205 10.95 21.08 -7.41
N LEU A 206 11.07 20.85 -6.11
CA LEU A 206 9.96 20.99 -5.16
C LEU A 206 9.46 22.43 -5.08
N ASP A 207 10.35 23.42 -5.16
CA ASP A 207 9.99 24.85 -5.23
C ASP A 207 9.07 25.11 -6.42
N LYS A 208 9.44 24.61 -7.60
CA LYS A 208 8.63 24.76 -8.82
C LYS A 208 7.31 24.02 -8.71
N TYR A 209 7.33 22.80 -8.18
CA TYR A 209 6.14 21.96 -8.03
C TYR A 209 5.12 22.56 -7.05
N LEU A 210 5.57 22.87 -5.83
CA LEU A 210 4.74 23.49 -4.80
C LEU A 210 4.30 24.91 -5.21
N GLY A 211 5.17 25.68 -5.88
CA GLY A 211 4.82 26.98 -6.44
C GLY A 211 3.65 26.90 -7.45
N LYS A 212 3.64 25.87 -8.31
CA LYS A 212 2.50 25.61 -9.22
C LYS A 212 1.25 25.14 -8.48
N PHE A 213 1.43 24.33 -7.45
CA PHE A 213 0.31 23.86 -6.64
C PHE A 213 -0.39 25.03 -5.93
N PHE A 214 0.37 25.87 -5.23
CA PHE A 214 -0.14 27.02 -4.49
C PHE A 214 -0.61 28.18 -5.37
N SER A 215 -0.16 28.26 -6.63
CA SER A 215 -0.67 29.25 -7.59
C SER A 215 -2.10 28.94 -8.09
N GLY A 216 -2.64 27.77 -7.76
CA GLY A 216 -3.98 27.34 -8.18
C GLY A 216 -4.06 26.88 -9.63
N GLU A 217 -2.93 26.60 -10.28
CA GLU A 217 -2.91 26.00 -11.62
C GLU A 217 -3.65 24.66 -11.58
N LYS A 218 -4.72 24.53 -12.37
CA LYS A 218 -5.58 23.34 -12.36
C LYS A 218 -4.86 22.17 -13.02
N LEU A 219 -4.86 21.01 -12.36
CA LEU A 219 -4.45 19.77 -13.00
C LEU A 219 -5.55 19.36 -13.99
N HIS A 220 -5.22 19.27 -15.28
CA HIS A 220 -6.16 18.84 -16.30
C HIS A 220 -5.66 17.57 -16.98
N ILE A 221 -6.44 16.49 -16.87
CA ILE A 221 -6.22 15.28 -17.65
C ILE A 221 -7.10 15.41 -18.88
N THR A 222 -6.49 15.31 -20.06
CA THR A 222 -7.21 15.46 -21.34
C THR A 222 -8.46 14.58 -21.37
N GLY A 223 -9.62 15.20 -21.60
CA GLY A 223 -10.92 14.52 -21.64
C GLY A 223 -11.70 14.49 -20.33
N TYR A 224 -11.18 15.05 -19.24
CA TYR A 224 -11.85 15.14 -17.94
C TYR A 224 -12.13 16.61 -17.56
N ASP A 225 -13.42 16.96 -17.49
CA ASP A 225 -13.86 18.35 -17.26
C ASP A 225 -13.91 18.75 -15.77
N GLN A 226 -13.88 17.77 -14.84
CA GLN A 226 -13.89 18.05 -13.41
C GLN A 226 -12.49 18.37 -12.91
N ASP A 227 -12.39 19.47 -12.16
CA ASP A 227 -11.22 19.78 -11.35
C ASP A 227 -10.95 18.60 -10.42
N VAL A 228 -9.72 18.12 -10.41
CA VAL A 228 -9.36 17.02 -9.52
C VAL A 228 -9.31 17.55 -8.09
N SER A 229 -10.01 16.87 -7.18
CA SER A 229 -10.04 17.25 -5.76
C SER A 229 -8.63 17.13 -5.18
N ARG A 230 -8.04 18.27 -4.81
CA ARG A 230 -6.73 18.34 -4.16
C ARG A 230 -6.90 18.15 -2.66
N ASN A 231 -6.32 17.09 -2.12
CA ASN A 231 -6.20 16.93 -0.67
C ASN A 231 -4.86 17.52 -0.23
N ASN A 232 -4.90 18.56 0.61
CA ASN A 232 -3.69 19.19 1.13
C ASN A 232 -2.80 18.19 1.87
N CYS A 233 -3.38 17.22 2.58
CA CYS A 233 -2.63 16.22 3.33
C CYS A 233 -1.85 15.24 2.45
N SER A 234 -2.21 15.12 1.16
CA SER A 234 -1.45 14.34 0.19
C SER A 234 -0.05 14.92 -0.05
N PHE A 235 0.14 16.21 0.22
CA PHE A 235 1.43 16.90 0.11
C PHE A 235 2.23 16.87 1.40
N PHE A 236 1.71 16.29 2.48
CA PHE A 236 2.41 16.28 3.76
C PHE A 236 3.83 15.76 3.65
N GLY A 237 4.02 14.60 3.00
CA GLY A 237 5.35 13.99 2.86
C GLY A 237 6.34 14.89 2.12
N VAL A 238 5.87 15.46 1.02
CA VAL A 238 6.63 16.45 0.24
C VAL A 238 6.94 17.68 1.08
N CYS A 239 5.99 18.17 1.86
CA CYS A 239 6.17 19.32 2.72
C CYS A 239 7.11 19.08 3.89
N VAL A 240 7.09 17.89 4.51
CA VAL A 240 8.09 17.54 5.54
C VAL A 240 9.48 17.51 4.95
N TYR A 241 9.66 16.82 3.81
CA TYR A 241 10.94 16.83 3.10
C TYR A 241 11.38 18.27 2.81
N TYR A 242 10.46 19.09 2.31
CA TYR A 242 10.71 20.47 1.95
C TYR A 242 11.14 21.33 3.15
N LEU A 243 10.44 21.22 4.27
CA LEU A 243 10.75 22.00 5.48
C LEU A 243 12.11 21.65 6.07
N GLU A 244 12.49 20.37 5.99
CA GLU A 244 13.76 19.86 6.48
C GLU A 244 14.94 20.26 5.55
N GLN A 245 14.74 20.27 4.23
CA GLN A 245 15.83 20.37 3.25
C GLN A 245 15.90 21.70 2.46
N CYS A 246 14.79 22.43 2.35
CA CYS A 246 14.65 23.55 1.41
C CYS A 246 14.44 24.89 2.14
N HIS A 247 14.67 26.02 1.44
CA HIS A 247 14.81 27.34 2.08
C HIS A 247 13.94 28.47 1.50
N ASN A 248 12.96 28.21 0.63
CA ASN A 248 12.04 29.27 0.17
C ASN A 248 10.98 29.58 1.23
N GLN A 249 11.03 30.79 1.80
CA GLN A 249 10.15 31.17 2.91
C GLN A 249 8.65 31.09 2.56
N THR A 250 8.26 31.47 1.34
CA THR A 250 6.84 31.46 0.96
C THR A 250 6.28 30.04 0.95
N ILE A 251 7.05 29.08 0.43
CA ILE A 251 6.63 27.68 0.36
C ILE A 251 6.70 27.04 1.75
N LYS A 252 7.70 27.40 2.57
CA LYS A 252 7.77 26.98 3.97
C LYS A 252 6.49 27.30 4.72
N ASP A 253 6.02 28.54 4.67
CA ASP A 253 4.81 28.95 5.40
C ASP A 253 3.58 28.12 5.01
N HIS A 254 3.44 27.78 3.72
CA HIS A 254 2.36 26.90 3.25
C HIS A 254 2.56 25.46 3.72
N CYS A 255 3.78 24.94 3.64
CA CYS A 255 4.09 23.58 4.08
C CYS A 255 3.95 23.40 5.59
N ASP A 256 4.33 24.40 6.39
CA ASP A 256 4.10 24.41 7.84
C ASP A 256 2.60 24.31 8.16
N SER A 257 1.76 25.03 7.41
CA SER A 257 0.30 24.92 7.56
C SER A 257 -0.21 23.52 7.24
N ILE A 258 0.27 22.90 6.15
CA ILE A 258 -0.12 21.52 5.77
C ILE A 258 0.35 20.53 6.83
N VAL A 259 1.60 20.65 7.28
CA VAL A 259 2.17 19.76 8.29
C VAL A 259 1.39 19.88 9.59
N LYS A 260 1.02 21.09 10.01
CA LYS A 260 0.19 21.28 11.20
C LYS A 260 -1.20 20.65 11.03
N GLU A 261 -1.93 20.99 9.96
CA GLU A 261 -3.30 20.51 9.73
C GLU A 261 -3.37 18.97 9.71
N CYS A 262 -2.39 18.34 9.05
CA CYS A 262 -2.44 16.91 8.78
C CYS A 262 -1.75 16.07 9.86
N SER A 263 -0.88 16.65 10.70
CA SER A 263 -0.35 15.99 11.89
C SER A 263 -1.38 15.88 13.03
N GLU A 264 -2.36 16.78 13.07
CA GLU A 264 -3.40 16.80 14.11
C GLU A 264 -4.49 15.73 13.88
N LYS A 265 -4.58 15.16 12.66
CA LYS A 265 -5.51 14.08 12.32
C LYS A 265 -4.94 12.73 12.77
N ASN A 266 -5.25 12.34 14.00
CA ASN A 266 -4.86 11.01 14.52
C ASN A 266 -5.82 9.92 14.03
N ASP A 267 -5.29 8.83 13.46
CA ASP A 267 -6.07 7.60 13.23
C ASP A 267 -6.36 6.95 14.60
N PRO A 268 -7.64 6.87 15.04
CA PRO A 268 -7.98 6.23 16.30
C PRO A 268 -7.50 4.77 16.36
N ASP A 269 -7.41 4.09 15.22
CA ASP A 269 -6.93 2.70 15.16
C ASP A 269 -5.44 2.55 15.48
N LEU A 270 -4.65 3.63 15.45
CA LEU A 270 -3.18 3.61 15.66
C LEU A 270 -2.74 4.44 16.87
N GLN A 271 -3.68 4.94 17.70
CA GLN A 271 -3.34 5.65 18.94
C GLN A 271 -2.52 4.80 19.91
N PHE A 272 -2.63 3.47 19.82
CA PHE A 272 -1.86 2.54 20.62
C PHE A 272 -0.34 2.63 20.37
N MET A 273 0.10 3.20 19.24
CA MET A 273 1.52 3.32 18.90
C MET A 273 2.30 4.11 19.96
N SER A 274 1.65 5.07 20.63
CA SER A 274 2.23 5.81 21.78
C SER A 274 2.56 4.93 23.01
N LYS A 275 2.06 3.69 23.03
CA LYS A 275 2.23 2.72 24.12
C LYS A 275 3.09 1.53 23.73
N VAL A 276 3.52 1.44 22.47
CA VAL A 276 4.40 0.35 22.01
C VAL A 276 5.74 0.48 22.70
N ASP A 277 6.24 -0.63 23.23
CA ASP A 277 7.56 -0.68 23.86
C ASP A 277 8.64 -0.68 22.77
N LEU A 278 9.38 0.42 22.68
CA LEU A 278 10.46 0.59 21.71
C LEU A 278 11.81 0.12 22.27
N GLY A 279 11.89 -0.26 23.55
CA GLY A 279 13.15 -0.65 24.20
C GLY A 279 14.28 0.37 23.96
N ASP A 280 15.46 -0.12 23.58
CA ASP A 280 16.63 0.72 23.29
C ASP A 280 16.42 1.62 22.04
N CYS A 281 15.45 1.31 21.19
CA CYS A 281 15.07 2.13 20.04
C CYS A 281 14.16 3.31 20.38
N GLY A 282 13.71 3.46 21.63
CA GLY A 282 12.88 4.62 22.04
C GLY A 282 13.55 5.94 21.69
N LEU A 283 14.81 6.11 22.11
CA LEU A 283 15.61 7.31 21.84
C LEU A 283 15.80 7.60 20.34
N VAL A 284 15.79 6.56 19.48
CA VAL A 284 15.91 6.73 18.03
C VAL A 284 14.65 7.35 17.44
N PHE A 285 13.48 7.03 18.00
CA PHE A 285 12.18 7.47 17.50
C PHE A 285 11.50 8.56 18.35
N ASP A 286 12.15 9.09 19.40
CA ASP A 286 11.55 10.07 20.33
C ASP A 286 10.95 11.31 19.62
N ASP A 287 11.62 11.81 18.57
CA ASP A 287 11.17 12.97 17.77
C ASP A 287 10.39 12.57 16.52
N PHE A 288 9.97 11.30 16.40
CA PHE A 288 9.30 10.76 15.23
C PHE A 288 7.86 10.32 15.56
N ASN A 289 6.88 10.92 14.88
CA ASN A 289 5.48 10.54 15.07
C ASN A 289 5.15 9.21 14.35
N LEU A 290 5.38 8.10 15.06
CA LEU A 290 5.14 6.74 14.57
C LEU A 290 3.65 6.46 14.31
N THR A 291 2.74 6.99 15.14
CA THR A 291 1.29 6.85 14.91
C THR A 291 0.91 7.34 13.53
N TRP A 292 1.33 8.56 13.22
CA TRP A 292 1.02 9.18 11.95
C TRP A 292 1.73 8.49 10.78
N TYR A 293 3.00 8.11 10.95
CA TYR A 293 3.75 7.41 9.91
C TYR A 293 3.05 6.14 9.44
N PHE A 294 2.68 5.26 10.38
CA PHE A 294 1.98 4.01 10.06
C PHE A 294 0.54 4.24 9.62
N SER A 295 -0.10 5.34 10.05
CA SER A 295 -1.44 5.71 9.56
C SER A 295 -1.37 6.03 8.08
N GLY A 296 -0.36 6.80 7.66
CA GLY A 296 -0.13 7.09 6.26
C GLY A 296 0.20 5.84 5.43
N GLU A 297 1.07 4.95 5.92
CA GLU A 297 1.36 3.68 5.24
C GLU A 297 0.10 2.80 5.10
N LYS A 298 -0.76 2.78 6.13
CA LYS A 298 -2.04 2.06 6.12
C LYS A 298 -3.00 2.66 5.11
N GLU A 299 -3.18 3.98 5.12
CA GLU A 299 -4.09 4.68 4.21
C GLU A 299 -3.69 4.48 2.75
N ASN A 300 -2.39 4.56 2.46
CA ASN A 300 -1.82 4.31 1.15
C ASN A 300 -1.69 2.81 0.82
N GLY A 301 -2.13 1.90 1.69
CA GLY A 301 -2.14 0.46 1.39
C GLY A 301 -0.75 -0.18 1.23
N ILE A 302 0.26 0.36 1.89
CA ILE A 302 1.65 -0.13 1.87
C ILE A 302 2.16 -0.62 3.22
N LEU A 303 1.37 -0.49 4.30
CA LEU A 303 1.74 -0.96 5.63
C LEU A 303 1.94 -2.48 5.62
N CYS A 304 3.13 -2.94 6.00
CA CYS A 304 3.52 -4.34 5.99
C CYS A 304 4.16 -4.76 7.33
N PRO A 305 3.86 -5.97 7.86
CA PRO A 305 4.40 -6.44 9.14
C PRO A 305 5.82 -7.01 8.98
N HIS A 306 6.78 -6.16 8.66
CA HIS A 306 8.17 -6.55 8.42
C HIS A 306 8.84 -7.18 9.64
N LYS A 307 9.71 -8.16 9.41
CA LYS A 307 10.53 -8.77 10.46
C LYS A 307 11.98 -8.32 10.34
N ASP A 308 12.72 -8.53 11.42
CA ASP A 308 14.17 -8.42 11.35
C ASP A 308 14.70 -9.41 10.29
N PRO A 309 15.61 -8.96 9.43
CA PRO A 309 16.09 -9.77 8.33
C PRO A 309 16.92 -10.95 8.84
N TYR A 310 16.63 -12.14 8.31
CA TYR A 310 17.38 -13.35 8.59
C TYR A 310 18.81 -13.25 8.01
N LEU A 311 19.74 -14.00 8.61
CA LEU A 311 21.15 -14.00 8.21
C LEU A 311 21.37 -14.36 6.74
N THR A 312 20.75 -15.44 6.24
CA THR A 312 20.98 -15.90 4.86
C THR A 312 20.53 -14.87 3.81
N PRO A 313 19.31 -14.29 3.86
CA PRO A 313 18.92 -13.18 2.99
C PRO A 313 19.85 -11.97 3.05
N LEU A 314 20.30 -11.57 4.26
CA LEU A 314 21.27 -10.48 4.43
C LEU A 314 22.58 -10.77 3.71
N LEU A 315 23.12 -11.97 3.88
CA LEU A 315 24.37 -12.38 3.25
C LEU A 315 24.24 -12.46 1.73
N ILE A 316 23.10 -12.94 1.20
CA ILE A 316 22.83 -12.95 -0.24
C ILE A 316 22.85 -11.51 -0.78
N TYR A 317 22.13 -10.60 -0.12
CA TYR A 317 22.05 -9.20 -0.53
C TYR A 317 23.41 -8.51 -0.45
N ALA A 318 24.11 -8.58 0.68
CA ALA A 318 25.44 -8.00 0.85
C ALA A 318 26.44 -8.56 -0.18
N SER A 319 26.36 -9.86 -0.48
CA SER A 319 27.19 -10.49 -1.51
C SER A 319 26.85 -9.97 -2.91
N SER A 320 25.58 -9.69 -3.18
CA SER A 320 25.13 -9.17 -4.48
C SER A 320 25.63 -7.76 -4.77
N LEU A 321 25.85 -6.94 -3.72
CA LEU A 321 26.44 -5.60 -3.83
C LEU A 321 27.91 -5.62 -4.27
N LYS A 322 28.60 -6.77 -4.17
CA LYS A 322 30.00 -6.88 -4.62
C LYS A 322 30.09 -7.06 -6.13
N THR A 323 30.73 -6.10 -6.79
CA THR A 323 30.90 -6.02 -8.26
C THR A 323 31.94 -6.98 -8.84
N SER A 324 32.56 -7.88 -8.06
CA SER A 324 33.56 -8.80 -8.57
C SER A 324 32.99 -9.90 -9.47
N SER A 325 33.77 -10.41 -10.42
CA SER A 325 33.42 -11.57 -11.28
C SER A 325 33.49 -12.94 -10.55
N SER A 326 33.73 -12.92 -9.24
CA SER A 326 33.82 -14.11 -8.40
C SER A 326 32.45 -14.76 -8.14
N THR A 327 32.45 -16.02 -7.71
CA THR A 327 31.20 -16.72 -7.34
C THR A 327 30.53 -16.09 -6.12
N LEU A 328 29.25 -16.39 -5.89
CA LEU A 328 28.49 -15.83 -4.76
C LEU A 328 29.10 -16.28 -3.43
N LYS A 329 29.57 -17.54 -3.36
CA LYS A 329 30.36 -18.05 -2.22
C LYS A 329 31.57 -17.18 -1.90
N GLU A 330 32.36 -16.84 -2.92
CA GLU A 330 33.56 -16.02 -2.72
C GLU A 330 33.21 -14.58 -2.32
N LYS A 331 32.14 -14.02 -2.89
CA LYS A 331 31.63 -12.69 -2.49
C LYS A 331 31.17 -12.69 -1.02
N CYS A 332 30.42 -13.71 -0.61
CA CYS A 332 29.97 -13.88 0.78
C CYS A 332 31.15 -13.97 1.74
N LYS A 333 32.17 -14.78 1.43
CA LYS A 333 33.37 -14.88 2.26
C LYS A 333 34.13 -13.56 2.36
N LYS A 334 34.15 -12.76 1.28
CA LYS A 334 34.73 -11.41 1.31
C LYS A 334 33.93 -10.47 2.21
N VAL A 335 32.60 -10.50 2.13
CA VAL A 335 31.72 -9.71 3.02
C VAL A 335 32.03 -10.02 4.48
N LEU A 336 32.03 -11.31 4.84
CA LEU A 336 32.34 -11.73 6.22
C LEU A 336 33.74 -11.32 6.68
N LYS A 337 34.74 -11.36 5.78
CA LYS A 337 36.14 -11.06 6.12
C LYS A 337 36.44 -9.56 6.21
N TYR A 338 35.86 -8.75 5.34
CA TYR A 338 36.29 -7.36 5.16
C TYR A 338 35.23 -6.33 5.56
N ASP A 339 33.95 -6.63 5.37
CA ASP A 339 32.87 -5.67 5.64
C ASP A 339 32.16 -5.96 6.95
N CYS A 340 32.40 -7.10 7.59
CA CYS A 340 31.57 -7.42 8.75
C CYS A 340 31.87 -6.54 9.97
N SER A 341 33.11 -6.08 10.12
CA SER A 341 33.46 -5.10 11.14
C SER A 341 32.81 -3.73 10.91
N SER A 342 32.52 -3.35 9.66
CA SER A 342 31.85 -2.06 9.37
C SER A 342 30.33 -2.12 9.57
N HIS A 343 29.76 -3.31 9.75
CA HIS A 343 28.34 -3.51 10.02
C HIS A 343 28.09 -4.14 11.40
N GLY A 344 29.13 -4.25 12.24
CA GLY A 344 28.99 -4.63 13.63
C GLY A 344 28.03 -3.65 14.31
N HIS A 345 27.04 -4.17 15.04
CA HIS A 345 25.94 -3.41 15.66
C HIS A 345 24.79 -2.97 14.74
N VAL A 346 24.96 -2.92 13.41
CA VAL A 346 23.89 -2.55 12.46
C VAL A 346 22.88 -3.68 12.29
N PHE A 347 23.37 -4.91 12.14
CA PHE A 347 22.57 -6.11 11.91
C PHE A 347 22.88 -7.15 12.99
N PRO A 348 22.05 -7.32 14.05
CA PRO A 348 22.35 -8.19 15.18
C PRO A 348 22.70 -9.63 14.77
N ASN A 349 21.96 -10.19 13.81
CA ASN A 349 22.18 -11.56 13.32
C ASN A 349 23.52 -11.71 12.57
N LEU A 350 23.90 -10.71 11.77
CA LEU A 350 25.16 -10.71 11.03
C LEU A 350 26.34 -10.46 11.97
N ASP A 351 26.20 -9.51 12.90
CA ASP A 351 27.21 -9.21 13.92
C ASP A 351 27.55 -10.43 14.78
N ALA A 352 26.52 -11.12 15.29
CA ALA A 352 26.69 -12.35 16.05
C ALA A 352 27.39 -13.44 15.23
N TYR A 353 27.03 -13.59 13.95
CA TYR A 353 27.64 -14.56 13.06
C TYR A 353 29.12 -14.24 12.79
N CYS A 354 29.46 -12.97 12.56
CA CYS A 354 30.83 -12.57 12.27
C CYS A 354 31.76 -12.68 13.46
N LYS A 355 31.28 -12.41 14.68
CA LYS A 355 32.06 -12.64 15.92
C LYS A 355 32.45 -14.10 16.10
N SER A 356 31.72 -15.03 15.48
CA SER A 356 32.04 -16.47 15.53
C SER A 356 33.13 -16.91 14.54
N ASN A 357 33.60 -16.03 13.64
CA ASN A 357 34.55 -16.33 12.55
C ASN A 357 34.14 -17.52 11.66
N ARG A 358 32.85 -17.85 11.63
CA ARG A 358 32.28 -18.90 10.78
C ARG A 358 32.08 -18.38 9.36
N THR A 359 32.17 -19.28 8.38
CA THR A 359 31.88 -18.99 6.96
C THR A 359 31.01 -20.06 6.31
N ASP A 360 30.44 -20.97 7.10
CA ASP A 360 29.71 -22.13 6.62
C ASP A 360 28.40 -21.77 5.90
N GLU A 361 27.76 -20.66 6.27
CA GLU A 361 26.61 -20.09 5.54
C GLU A 361 26.97 -19.71 4.09
N CYS A 362 28.23 -19.37 3.82
CA CYS A 362 28.69 -19.05 2.47
C CYS A 362 29.00 -20.29 1.62
N ASP A 363 29.29 -21.44 2.23
CA ASP A 363 29.97 -22.54 1.54
C ASP A 363 29.14 -23.18 0.43
N ASN A 364 27.82 -23.11 0.55
CA ASN A 364 26.84 -23.70 -0.37
C ASN A 364 26.01 -22.65 -1.12
N MET A 365 26.35 -21.36 -1.04
CA MET A 365 25.54 -20.31 -1.67
C MET A 365 25.42 -20.48 -3.19
N ASP A 366 26.48 -20.91 -3.85
CA ASP A 366 26.48 -21.15 -5.30
C ASP A 366 25.53 -22.29 -5.72
N THR A 367 25.12 -23.15 -4.79
CA THR A 367 24.15 -24.23 -5.04
C THR A 367 22.77 -23.95 -4.47
N GLU A 368 22.68 -23.32 -3.30
CA GLU A 368 21.41 -23.06 -2.61
C GLU A 368 20.65 -21.86 -3.21
N VAL A 369 21.33 -20.79 -3.60
CA VAL A 369 20.67 -19.61 -4.19
C VAL A 369 19.99 -19.96 -5.52
N PRO A 370 20.61 -20.72 -6.44
CA PRO A 370 19.90 -21.19 -7.64
C PRO A 370 18.66 -22.06 -7.33
N LYS A 371 18.70 -22.87 -6.26
CA LYS A 371 17.51 -23.63 -5.81
C LYS A 371 16.43 -22.70 -5.28
N MET A 372 16.80 -21.69 -4.48
CA MET A 372 15.87 -20.65 -4.01
C MET A 372 15.23 -19.91 -5.20
N CYS A 373 16.02 -19.50 -6.20
CA CYS A 373 15.49 -18.88 -7.43
C CYS A 373 14.52 -19.81 -8.17
N THR A 374 14.82 -21.11 -8.23
CA THR A 374 13.96 -22.12 -8.88
C THR A 374 12.66 -22.31 -8.12
N ASN A 375 12.73 -22.37 -6.78
CA ASN A 375 11.56 -22.50 -5.90
C ASN A 375 10.67 -21.25 -5.93
N LEU A 376 11.29 -20.06 -5.96
CA LEU A 376 10.57 -18.79 -6.11
C LEU A 376 9.82 -18.75 -7.44
N ASN A 377 10.47 -19.13 -8.55
CA ASN A 377 9.82 -19.25 -9.85
C ASN A 377 8.71 -20.31 -9.87
N ALA A 378 8.87 -21.43 -9.15
CA ALA A 378 7.81 -22.42 -9.00
C ALA A 378 6.61 -21.85 -8.22
N THR A 379 6.88 -21.13 -7.13
CA THR A 379 5.86 -20.44 -6.32
C THR A 379 5.10 -19.42 -7.17
N PHE A 380 5.80 -18.65 -8.00
CA PHE A 380 5.17 -17.74 -8.96
C PHE A 380 4.21 -18.49 -9.89
N LYS A 381 4.63 -19.61 -10.49
CA LYS A 381 3.78 -20.43 -11.36
C LYS A 381 2.56 -21.01 -10.64
N GLU A 382 2.73 -21.52 -9.41
CA GLU A 382 1.64 -22.05 -8.58
C GLU A 382 0.59 -20.99 -8.25
N LEU A 383 1.04 -19.76 -7.98
CA LEU A 383 0.17 -18.61 -7.77
C LEU A 383 -0.47 -18.10 -9.06
N GLY A 384 -0.10 -18.65 -10.21
CA GLY A 384 -0.63 -18.31 -11.53
C GLY A 384 0.14 -17.21 -12.25
N PHE A 385 1.35 -16.88 -11.80
CA PHE A 385 2.25 -15.93 -12.45
C PHE A 385 3.16 -16.68 -13.44
N ASN A 386 2.57 -17.18 -14.53
CA ASN A 386 3.34 -17.82 -15.61
C ASN A 386 3.98 -16.78 -16.55
N SER A 387 3.43 -15.57 -16.57
CA SER A 387 3.92 -14.42 -17.31
C SER A 387 3.55 -13.12 -16.58
N SER A 388 4.06 -11.99 -17.06
CA SER A 388 3.68 -10.66 -16.56
C SER A 388 2.20 -10.31 -16.81
N GLU A 389 1.57 -10.96 -17.79
CA GLU A 389 0.16 -10.77 -18.16
C GLU A 389 -0.80 -11.56 -17.25
N ASP A 390 -0.36 -12.70 -16.69
CA ASP A 390 -1.22 -13.63 -15.94
C ASP A 390 -1.55 -13.16 -14.50
N VAL A 391 -0.73 -12.26 -13.92
CA VAL A 391 -0.95 -11.67 -12.59
C VAL A 391 -2.32 -11.01 -12.48
N TRP A 392 -2.79 -10.44 -13.59
CA TRP A 392 -4.01 -9.67 -13.65
C TRP A 392 -5.24 -10.56 -13.82
N ALA A 393 -5.09 -11.70 -14.51
CA ALA A 393 -6.11 -12.74 -14.51
C ALA A 393 -6.37 -13.28 -13.09
N VAL A 394 -5.31 -13.42 -12.27
CA VAL A 394 -5.41 -13.85 -10.87
C VAL A 394 -6.15 -12.82 -10.01
N LEU A 395 -5.79 -11.54 -10.09
CA LEU A 395 -6.46 -10.45 -9.38
C LEU A 395 -7.94 -10.27 -9.73
N TRP A 396 -8.26 -10.45 -11.01
CA TRP A 396 -9.57 -10.03 -11.55
C TRP A 396 -10.58 -11.17 -11.73
N ASN A 397 -10.14 -12.43 -11.82
CA ASN A 397 -11.05 -13.57 -11.92
C ASN A 397 -11.36 -14.25 -10.58
N SER A 398 -10.63 -13.97 -9.49
CA SER A 398 -10.89 -14.61 -8.21
C SER A 398 -11.74 -13.73 -7.30
N THR A 399 -12.97 -14.16 -7.02
CA THR A 399 -13.74 -13.67 -5.86
C THR A 399 -13.06 -13.95 -4.52
N ALA A 400 -12.06 -14.85 -4.50
CA ALA A 400 -11.16 -15.10 -3.39
C ALA A 400 -9.74 -14.69 -3.78
N ASN A 401 -9.25 -13.55 -3.26
CA ASN A 401 -7.85 -13.16 -3.40
C ASN A 401 -6.96 -14.38 -3.13
N LYS A 402 -6.26 -14.89 -4.15
CA LYS A 402 -5.40 -16.08 -3.99
C LYS A 402 -4.16 -15.82 -3.13
N ILE A 403 -3.87 -14.55 -2.86
CA ILE A 403 -2.69 -14.10 -2.13
C ILE A 403 -3.15 -13.29 -0.92
N THR A 404 -2.73 -13.78 0.24
CA THR A 404 -2.90 -13.19 1.56
C THR A 404 -1.83 -12.12 1.82
N GLU A 405 -2.00 -11.27 2.83
CA GLU A 405 -0.95 -10.30 3.18
C GLU A 405 0.37 -10.97 3.60
N PRO A 406 0.39 -12.03 4.43
CA PRO A 406 1.63 -12.71 4.76
C PRO A 406 2.36 -13.23 3.52
N GLN A 407 1.62 -13.69 2.52
CA GLN A 407 2.21 -14.07 1.22
C GLN A 407 2.74 -12.84 0.48
N CYS A 408 2.05 -11.71 0.51
CA CYS A 408 2.55 -10.45 -0.05
C CYS A 408 3.87 -10.01 0.58
N LEU A 409 3.94 -10.00 1.92
CA LEU A 409 5.17 -9.68 2.65
C LEU A 409 6.31 -10.61 2.23
N MET A 410 6.08 -11.94 2.29
CA MET A 410 7.07 -12.94 1.94
C MET A 410 7.60 -12.74 0.51
N LEU A 411 6.69 -12.57 -0.46
CA LEU A 411 7.07 -12.41 -1.86
C LEU A 411 7.79 -11.08 -2.12
N ILE A 412 7.40 -9.99 -1.45
CA ILE A 412 8.08 -8.69 -1.57
C ILE A 412 9.51 -8.78 -1.02
N GLU A 413 9.69 -9.40 0.16
CA GLU A 413 11.00 -9.59 0.78
C GLU A 413 11.88 -10.51 -0.07
N GLU A 414 11.37 -11.65 -0.54
CA GLU A 414 12.10 -12.54 -1.45
C GLU A 414 12.48 -11.82 -2.74
N CYS A 415 11.55 -11.06 -3.35
CA CYS A 415 11.84 -10.24 -4.52
C CYS A 415 12.93 -9.19 -4.28
N PHE A 416 13.01 -8.65 -3.07
CA PHE A 416 14.07 -7.71 -2.71
C PHE A 416 15.42 -8.41 -2.59
N TYR A 417 15.53 -9.43 -1.73
CA TYR A 417 16.82 -10.09 -1.45
C TYR A 417 17.34 -10.92 -2.62
N LEU A 418 16.44 -11.58 -3.35
CA LEU A 418 16.80 -12.47 -4.46
C LEU A 418 16.79 -11.75 -5.82
N GLY A 419 16.19 -10.56 -5.92
CA GLY A 419 16.09 -9.79 -7.17
C GLY A 419 17.43 -9.45 -7.83
N TYR A 420 18.51 -9.38 -7.04
CA TYR A 420 19.86 -9.07 -7.52
C TYR A 420 20.65 -10.31 -7.99
N VAL A 421 20.21 -11.51 -7.61
CA VAL A 421 20.92 -12.77 -7.90
C VAL A 421 20.14 -13.71 -8.80
N CYS A 422 18.81 -13.62 -8.83
CA CYS A 422 17.96 -14.40 -9.72
C CYS A 422 17.68 -13.64 -11.01
N SER A 423 18.01 -14.26 -12.15
CA SER A 423 17.71 -13.70 -13.47
C SER A 423 16.23 -13.87 -13.84
N GLY A 424 15.67 -12.88 -14.55
CA GLY A 424 14.33 -12.97 -15.15
C GLY A 424 13.14 -12.73 -14.19
N ILE A 425 13.38 -12.41 -12.91
CA ILE A 425 12.29 -12.19 -11.94
C ILE A 425 11.89 -10.72 -11.75
N LYS A 426 12.67 -9.76 -12.28
CA LYS A 426 12.44 -8.30 -12.07
C LYS A 426 11.01 -7.88 -12.41
N ASP A 427 10.50 -8.31 -13.56
CA ASP A 427 9.16 -7.94 -14.02
C ASP A 427 8.05 -8.59 -13.18
N ILE A 428 8.20 -9.86 -12.82
CA ILE A 428 7.25 -10.57 -11.94
C ILE A 428 7.23 -9.91 -10.57
N CYS A 429 8.40 -9.54 -10.02
CA CYS A 429 8.50 -8.82 -8.76
C CYS A 429 7.83 -7.45 -8.78
N ASN A 430 7.94 -6.70 -9.89
CA ASN A 430 7.22 -5.43 -10.05
C ASN A 430 5.69 -5.65 -10.08
N ASN A 431 5.23 -6.75 -10.66
CA ASN A 431 3.81 -7.09 -10.67
C ASN A 431 3.31 -7.53 -9.29
N ILE A 432 4.11 -8.27 -8.53
CA ILE A 432 3.81 -8.64 -7.14
C ILE A 432 3.64 -7.39 -6.29
N LYS A 433 4.53 -6.40 -6.43
CA LYS A 433 4.39 -5.10 -5.76
C LYS A 433 3.05 -4.43 -6.07
N ALA A 434 2.68 -4.36 -7.35
CA ALA A 434 1.42 -3.75 -7.78
C ALA A 434 0.17 -4.54 -7.30
N LEU A 435 0.28 -5.87 -7.22
CA LEU A 435 -0.72 -6.75 -6.63
C LEU A 435 -0.87 -6.48 -5.13
N CYS A 436 0.22 -6.50 -4.38
CA CYS A 436 0.20 -6.30 -2.94
C CYS A 436 -0.30 -4.91 -2.57
N TYR A 437 0.11 -3.90 -3.33
CA TYR A 437 -0.48 -2.56 -3.25
C TYR A 437 -2.00 -2.54 -3.46
N THR A 438 -2.50 -3.30 -4.44
CA THR A 438 -3.95 -3.41 -4.69
C THR A 438 -4.67 -4.10 -3.53
N VAL A 439 -4.05 -5.13 -2.93
CA VAL A 439 -4.58 -5.83 -1.75
C VAL A 439 -4.63 -4.89 -0.54
N GLY A 440 -3.54 -4.19 -0.25
CA GLY A 440 -3.44 -3.21 0.83
C GLY A 440 -4.42 -2.04 0.65
N THR A 441 -4.53 -1.49 -0.55
CA THR A 441 -5.49 -0.42 -0.87
C THR A 441 -6.94 -0.89 -0.72
N LYS A 442 -7.28 -2.11 -1.16
CA LYS A 442 -8.61 -2.69 -0.93
C LYS A 442 -8.91 -2.80 0.56
N ARG A 443 -7.92 -3.22 1.37
CA ARG A 443 -8.04 -3.37 2.83
C ARG A 443 -8.21 -2.02 3.53
N SER A 444 -7.43 -1.01 3.16
CA SER A 444 -7.57 0.36 3.65
C SER A 444 -9.00 0.88 3.42
N ASN A 445 -9.52 0.72 2.20
CA ASN A 445 -10.89 1.09 1.86
C ASN A 445 -11.96 0.30 2.63
N LEU A 446 -11.74 -1.01 2.88
CA LEU A 446 -12.62 -1.84 3.73
C LEU A 446 -12.65 -1.33 5.18
N ASN A 447 -11.50 -0.92 5.71
CA ASN A 447 -11.40 -0.37 7.06
C ASN A 447 -12.10 0.98 7.16
N ASP A 448 -11.92 1.87 6.18
CA ASP A 448 -12.64 3.15 6.14
C ASP A 448 -14.16 2.95 6.01
N PHE A 449 -14.60 2.00 5.18
CA PHE A 449 -16.01 1.60 5.10
C PHE A 449 -16.55 1.19 6.48
N TRP A 450 -15.80 0.34 7.16
CA TRP A 450 -16.19 -0.19 8.46
C TRP A 450 -16.26 0.89 9.54
N ARG A 451 -15.28 1.79 9.55
CA ARG A 451 -15.26 2.96 10.44
C ARG A 451 -16.48 3.85 10.19
N LYS A 452 -16.80 4.17 8.94
CA LYS A 452 -17.99 4.94 8.57
C LYS A 452 -19.29 4.23 8.97
N LEU A 453 -19.32 2.90 8.86
CA LEU A 453 -20.46 2.12 9.31
C LEU A 453 -20.65 2.22 10.84
N LYS A 454 -19.57 2.08 11.62
CA LYS A 454 -19.55 2.28 13.08
C LYS A 454 -20.02 3.70 13.46
N GLU A 455 -19.52 4.74 12.79
CA GLU A 455 -19.93 6.12 13.04
C GLU A 455 -21.41 6.36 12.72
N SER A 456 -21.94 5.69 11.69
CA SER A 456 -23.31 5.85 11.23
C SER A 456 -24.35 5.06 12.03
N SER A 457 -23.93 4.15 12.92
CA SER A 457 -24.83 3.23 13.60
C SER A 457 -24.52 3.10 15.10
N THR A 458 -25.57 3.03 15.91
CA THR A 458 -25.46 2.68 17.35
C THR A 458 -25.47 1.16 17.58
N LEU A 459 -25.20 0.38 16.53
CA LEU A 459 -25.39 -1.07 16.53
C LEU A 459 -24.19 -1.79 17.14
N ASP A 460 -24.48 -2.84 17.90
CA ASP A 460 -23.49 -3.87 18.20
C ASP A 460 -23.24 -4.66 16.90
N LEU A 461 -22.12 -4.35 16.25
CA LEU A 461 -21.73 -4.91 14.97
C LEU A 461 -21.08 -6.30 15.08
N SER A 462 -21.08 -6.94 16.26
CA SER A 462 -20.71 -8.36 16.41
C SER A 462 -21.68 -9.36 15.75
N VAL A 463 -22.78 -8.84 15.21
CA VAL A 463 -23.87 -9.52 14.50
C VAL A 463 -23.43 -10.23 13.20
N PHE A 464 -22.20 -10.02 12.71
CA PHE A 464 -21.69 -10.69 11.52
C PHE A 464 -21.55 -12.22 11.65
N THR A 465 -21.95 -12.82 12.77
CA THR A 465 -21.75 -14.24 13.08
C THR A 465 -22.97 -15.14 12.83
N THR A 466 -24.15 -14.59 12.51
CA THR A 466 -25.37 -15.40 12.29
C THR A 466 -26.08 -15.04 10.99
N GLU A 467 -26.31 -16.04 10.13
CA GLU A 467 -27.00 -15.88 8.83
C GLU A 467 -28.45 -15.36 8.94
N ASP A 468 -29.11 -15.54 10.10
CA ASP A 468 -30.52 -15.19 10.30
C ASP A 468 -30.80 -13.68 10.44
N GLU A 469 -29.79 -12.85 10.70
CA GLU A 469 -29.95 -11.38 10.84
C GLU A 469 -29.75 -10.62 9.50
N LEU A 470 -29.65 -11.35 8.39
CA LEU A 470 -29.33 -10.88 7.04
C LEU A 470 -30.53 -10.48 6.18
N SER A 471 -31.71 -10.31 6.80
CA SER A 471 -32.88 -9.87 6.06
C SER A 471 -32.73 -8.40 5.62
N ALA A 472 -33.35 -8.02 4.50
CA ALA A 472 -33.42 -6.64 4.02
C ALA A 472 -34.06 -5.64 5.02
N ARG A 473 -34.58 -6.15 6.15
CA ARG A 473 -35.17 -5.40 7.25
C ARG A 473 -34.21 -5.20 8.43
N SER A 474 -33.00 -5.74 8.38
CA SER A 474 -32.03 -5.55 9.46
C SER A 474 -31.52 -4.10 9.48
N SER A 475 -31.28 -3.62 10.69
CA SER A 475 -30.71 -2.30 10.96
C SER A 475 -29.29 -2.17 10.39
N VAL A 476 -28.55 -3.28 10.31
CA VAL A 476 -27.22 -3.36 9.66
C VAL A 476 -27.34 -3.08 8.16
N TYR A 477 -28.30 -3.70 7.46
CA TYR A 477 -28.52 -3.47 6.04
C TYR A 477 -28.89 -2.01 5.75
N GLN A 478 -29.73 -1.39 6.58
CA GLN A 478 -30.05 0.04 6.47
C GLN A 478 -28.82 0.93 6.68
N SER A 479 -27.95 0.58 7.63
CA SER A 479 -26.70 1.32 7.88
C SER A 479 -25.74 1.23 6.69
N ILE A 480 -25.63 0.07 6.05
CA ILE A 480 -24.86 -0.11 4.80
C ILE A 480 -25.43 0.80 3.70
N LEU A 481 -26.75 0.84 3.53
CA LEU A 481 -27.40 1.71 2.54
C LEU A 481 -27.18 3.20 2.85
N ASN A 482 -27.15 3.60 4.12
CA ASN A 482 -26.81 4.96 4.54
C ASN A 482 -25.38 5.34 4.14
N VAL A 483 -24.41 4.45 4.43
CA VAL A 483 -23.01 4.65 4.02
C VAL A 483 -22.91 4.74 2.50
N CYS A 484 -23.62 3.88 1.77
CA CYS A 484 -23.67 3.91 0.31
C CYS A 484 -24.25 5.20 -0.26
N ALA A 485 -25.39 5.66 0.24
CA ALA A 485 -26.00 6.89 -0.22
C ALA A 485 -25.11 8.12 0.03
N LYS A 486 -24.45 8.16 1.19
CA LYS A 486 -23.64 9.30 1.64
C LYS A 486 -22.23 9.32 1.03
N PHE A 487 -21.57 8.17 0.96
CA PHE A 487 -20.14 8.07 0.63
C PHE A 487 -19.85 7.27 -0.65
N GLY A 488 -20.86 6.60 -1.23
CA GLY A 488 -20.66 5.78 -2.42
C GLY A 488 -20.09 6.57 -3.60
N THR A 489 -20.30 7.88 -3.70
CA THR A 489 -19.80 8.69 -4.82
C THR A 489 -18.36 9.18 -4.68
N THR A 490 -17.76 9.09 -3.48
CA THR A 490 -16.43 9.66 -3.21
C THR A 490 -15.32 8.62 -3.21
N ASN A 491 -15.66 7.34 -3.26
CA ASN A 491 -14.70 6.25 -3.25
C ASN A 491 -15.20 5.17 -4.22
N GLU A 492 -14.40 4.84 -5.23
CA GLU A 492 -14.82 3.93 -6.30
C GLU A 492 -14.97 2.47 -5.85
N VAL A 493 -14.20 2.04 -4.84
CA VAL A 493 -14.36 0.72 -4.23
C VAL A 493 -15.71 0.65 -3.50
N LEU A 494 -16.03 1.68 -2.70
CA LEU A 494 -17.34 1.79 -2.04
C LEU A 494 -18.46 1.87 -3.07
N PHE A 495 -18.31 2.70 -4.11
CA PHE A 495 -19.26 2.84 -5.20
C PHE A 495 -19.63 1.49 -5.79
N ARG A 496 -18.62 0.68 -6.14
CA ARG A 496 -18.82 -0.65 -6.73
C ARG A 496 -19.53 -1.60 -5.78
N TRP A 497 -19.18 -1.60 -4.50
CA TRP A 497 -19.90 -2.41 -3.52
C TRP A 497 -21.36 -1.99 -3.40
N CYS A 498 -21.63 -0.69 -3.38
CA CYS A 498 -22.99 -0.16 -3.33
C CYS A 498 -23.82 -0.53 -4.56
N LEU A 499 -23.19 -0.79 -5.70
CA LEU A 499 -23.87 -1.19 -6.93
C LEU A 499 -24.19 -2.66 -7.05
N CYS A 500 -23.51 -3.52 -6.31
CA CYS A 500 -23.61 -4.96 -6.50
C CYS A 500 -24.27 -5.65 -5.30
N PRO A 501 -25.59 -5.51 -5.12
CA PRO A 501 -26.32 -6.42 -4.25
C PRO A 501 -26.55 -7.81 -4.89
N VAL A 502 -26.35 -8.01 -6.21
CA VAL A 502 -26.49 -9.32 -6.90
C VAL A 502 -25.73 -9.33 -8.24
N PRO A 503 -24.99 -10.40 -8.56
CA PRO A 503 -25.15 -11.04 -9.86
C PRO A 503 -25.13 -12.57 -9.75
N ASN A 504 -26.29 -13.23 -9.83
CA ASN A 504 -26.36 -14.63 -10.23
C ASN A 504 -26.85 -14.71 -11.68
N THR A 505 -25.95 -15.09 -12.57
CA THR A 505 -26.32 -15.77 -13.81
C THR A 505 -25.77 -17.20 -13.76
N PRO A 506 -26.63 -18.23 -13.89
CA PRO A 506 -28.05 -18.12 -14.23
C PRO A 506 -28.90 -17.68 -13.02
N PRO A 507 -30.11 -17.12 -13.25
CA PRO A 507 -30.98 -16.69 -12.18
C PRO A 507 -31.38 -17.91 -11.35
N PRO A 508 -31.18 -17.90 -10.03
CA PRO A 508 -31.68 -18.98 -9.20
C PRO A 508 -33.20 -18.84 -9.04
N PRO A 509 -33.91 -19.95 -8.72
CA PRO A 509 -35.35 -19.96 -8.54
C PRO A 509 -35.83 -18.90 -7.52
N PRO A 510 -37.11 -18.49 -7.56
CA PRO A 510 -37.67 -17.25 -6.95
C PRO A 510 -37.60 -17.11 -5.41
N HIS A 511 -36.76 -17.89 -4.73
CA HIS A 511 -36.59 -17.88 -3.27
C HIS A 511 -35.14 -17.71 -2.78
N THR A 512 -34.19 -17.31 -3.62
CA THR A 512 -32.81 -17.06 -3.18
C THR A 512 -32.54 -15.58 -3.04
N SER A 513 -32.12 -15.23 -1.83
CA SER A 513 -32.19 -13.91 -1.21
C SER A 513 -31.05 -12.99 -1.63
N LEU A 514 -31.17 -11.75 -1.16
CA LEU A 514 -30.28 -10.57 -1.19
C LEU A 514 -28.81 -10.77 -0.73
N GLY A 515 -28.25 -11.98 -0.80
CA GLY A 515 -27.06 -12.42 -0.06
C GLY A 515 -25.68 -11.91 -0.51
N ASP A 516 -25.49 -11.28 -1.67
CA ASP A 516 -24.13 -11.20 -2.25
C ASP A 516 -23.23 -10.07 -1.72
N LEU A 517 -23.75 -8.90 -1.32
CA LEU A 517 -22.90 -7.81 -0.78
C LEU A 517 -22.38 -8.13 0.61
N PHE A 518 -23.28 -8.59 1.49
CA PHE A 518 -22.93 -8.96 2.85
C PHE A 518 -22.02 -10.18 2.86
N ASN A 519 -22.31 -11.21 2.06
CA ASN A 519 -21.44 -12.39 1.97
C ASN A 519 -20.04 -12.03 1.47
N ARG A 520 -19.90 -11.07 0.56
CA ARG A 520 -18.58 -10.56 0.12
C ARG A 520 -17.84 -9.83 1.24
N LEU A 521 -18.52 -8.94 1.97
CA LEU A 521 -17.93 -8.24 3.11
C LEU A 521 -17.53 -9.23 4.21
N PHE A 522 -18.44 -10.13 4.59
CA PHE A 522 -18.16 -11.18 5.57
C PHE A 522 -17.03 -12.08 5.12
N HIS A 523 -16.99 -12.49 3.85
CA HIS A 523 -15.90 -13.28 3.29
C HIS A 523 -14.57 -12.52 3.40
N ASP A 524 -14.51 -11.26 2.97
CA ASP A 524 -13.30 -10.43 3.06
C ASP A 524 -12.84 -10.24 4.52
N PHE A 525 -13.75 -9.97 5.46
CA PHE A 525 -13.42 -9.86 6.89
C PHE A 525 -13.04 -11.20 7.53
N SER A 526 -13.70 -12.30 7.15
CA SER A 526 -13.42 -13.65 7.64
C SER A 526 -12.04 -14.12 7.20
N TRP A 527 -11.62 -13.81 5.97
CA TRP A 527 -10.26 -14.10 5.52
C TRP A 527 -9.22 -13.34 6.34
N ARG A 528 -9.43 -12.04 6.58
CA ARG A 528 -8.53 -11.25 7.43
C ARG A 528 -8.48 -11.78 8.86
N TYR A 529 -9.63 -12.20 9.40
CA TYR A 529 -9.71 -12.86 10.71
C TYR A 529 -8.87 -14.15 10.72
N LYS A 530 -9.00 -15.01 9.69
CA LYS A 530 -8.24 -16.26 9.60
C LYS A 530 -6.74 -16.02 9.51
N ASP A 531 -6.33 -15.03 8.73
CA ASP A 531 -4.92 -14.62 8.63
C ASP A 531 -4.39 -14.16 9.99
N LEU A 532 -5.14 -13.32 10.71
CA LEU A 532 -4.76 -12.84 12.03
C LEU A 532 -4.71 -13.97 13.08
N VAL A 533 -5.67 -14.90 13.05
CA VAL A 533 -5.66 -16.09 13.93
C VAL A 533 -4.48 -17.00 13.61
N TRP A 534 -4.14 -17.17 12.34
CA TRP A 534 -2.96 -17.93 11.94
C TRP A 534 -1.69 -17.28 12.51
N VAL A 535 -1.57 -15.96 12.40
CA VAL A 535 -0.45 -15.21 13.00
C VAL A 535 -0.34 -15.52 14.49
N PHE A 536 -1.44 -15.47 15.26
CA PHE A 536 -1.41 -15.78 16.71
C PHE A 536 -0.90 -17.19 17.03
N LYS A 537 -1.15 -18.18 16.16
CA LYS A 537 -0.71 -19.56 16.39
C LYS A 537 0.79 -19.76 16.16
N TYR A 538 1.38 -19.01 15.25
CA TYR A 538 2.75 -19.26 14.76
C TYR A 538 3.76 -18.18 15.17
N THR A 539 3.38 -17.30 16.09
CA THR A 539 4.24 -16.22 16.54
C THR A 539 4.63 -16.42 17.99
N HIS A 540 5.84 -16.91 18.17
CA HIS A 540 6.50 -17.05 19.46
C HIS A 540 7.69 -16.11 19.45
N GLY A 541 7.74 -15.13 20.35
CA GLY A 541 8.84 -14.16 20.48
C GLY A 541 8.43 -12.69 20.38
N ASN A 542 9.43 -11.81 20.54
CA ASN A 542 9.27 -10.36 20.49
C ASN A 542 8.86 -9.95 19.07
N ARG A 543 7.94 -9.00 18.98
CA ARG A 543 7.46 -8.45 17.71
C ARG A 543 8.24 -7.21 17.34
N THR A 544 8.46 -7.02 16.05
CA THR A 544 8.98 -5.75 15.54
C THR A 544 7.94 -4.64 15.67
N LEU A 545 8.39 -3.40 15.57
CA LEU A 545 7.53 -2.23 15.56
C LEU A 545 6.48 -2.28 14.44
N THR A 546 6.89 -2.70 13.24
CA THR A 546 6.00 -2.82 12.07
C THR A 546 5.00 -3.96 12.22
N GLU A 547 5.39 -5.10 12.79
CA GLU A 547 4.46 -6.17 13.16
C GLU A 547 3.39 -5.67 14.14
N CYS A 548 3.80 -4.94 15.18
CA CYS A 548 2.87 -4.35 16.14
C CYS A 548 1.93 -3.34 15.49
N ALA A 549 2.45 -2.39 14.72
CA ALA A 549 1.66 -1.40 14.01
C ALA A 549 0.59 -2.05 13.10
N TYR A 550 0.98 -3.07 12.33
CA TYR A 550 0.10 -3.78 11.43
C TYR A 550 -0.95 -4.62 12.17
N TYR A 551 -0.53 -5.56 13.03
CA TYR A 551 -1.46 -6.53 13.62
C TYR A 551 -2.40 -5.92 14.65
N LEU A 552 -1.97 -4.89 15.39
CA LEU A 552 -2.84 -4.19 16.34
C LEU A 552 -3.84 -3.27 15.62
N SER A 553 -3.45 -2.63 14.52
CA SER A 553 -4.38 -1.92 13.64
C SER A 553 -5.45 -2.87 13.08
N GLU A 554 -5.05 -4.08 12.69
CA GLU A 554 -5.98 -5.13 12.27
C GLU A 554 -6.90 -5.60 13.39
N CYS A 555 -6.38 -5.74 14.61
CA CYS A 555 -7.19 -5.98 15.80
C CYS A 555 -8.22 -4.87 16.03
N SER A 556 -7.87 -3.59 15.90
CA SER A 556 -8.83 -2.48 16.02
C SER A 556 -9.94 -2.57 14.97
N GLY A 557 -9.57 -2.87 13.73
CA GLY A 557 -10.52 -3.05 12.63
C GLY A 557 -11.48 -4.23 12.86
N LEU A 558 -10.96 -5.38 13.27
CA LEU A 558 -11.69 -6.66 13.30
C LEU A 558 -12.35 -7.00 14.65
N SER A 559 -11.84 -6.51 15.78
CA SER A 559 -12.39 -6.81 17.12
C SER A 559 -13.85 -6.34 17.28
N GLY A 560 -14.23 -5.28 16.57
CA GLY A 560 -15.63 -4.83 16.50
C GLY A 560 -16.55 -5.73 15.66
N ILE A 561 -16.00 -6.68 14.89
CA ILE A 561 -16.73 -7.64 14.06
C ILE A 561 -16.73 -9.03 14.73
N PHE A 562 -15.57 -9.47 15.20
CA PHE A 562 -15.36 -10.81 15.75
C PHE A 562 -14.99 -10.72 17.24
N LYS A 563 -16.00 -10.85 18.10
CA LYS A 563 -15.85 -10.69 19.58
C LYS A 563 -14.83 -11.66 20.18
N ASP A 564 -14.69 -12.85 19.59
CA ASP A 564 -13.72 -13.87 20.00
C ASP A 564 -12.26 -13.46 19.75
N LEU A 565 -12.00 -12.45 18.90
CA LEU A 565 -10.67 -11.86 18.75
C LEU A 565 -10.23 -11.06 19.97
N THR A 566 -11.15 -10.54 20.80
CA THR A 566 -10.83 -9.60 21.89
C THR A 566 -9.73 -10.15 22.80
N HIS A 567 -9.80 -11.43 23.16
CA HIS A 567 -8.80 -12.08 23.99
C HIS A 567 -7.43 -12.14 23.31
N ASN A 568 -7.38 -12.62 22.06
CA ASN A 568 -6.13 -12.74 21.32
C ASN A 568 -5.50 -11.37 20.99
N CYS A 569 -6.32 -10.38 20.67
CA CYS A 569 -5.88 -9.00 20.48
C CYS A 569 -5.32 -8.40 21.77
N THR A 570 -5.94 -8.68 22.93
CA THR A 570 -5.38 -8.28 24.24
C THR A 570 -4.04 -8.96 24.51
N ILE A 571 -3.87 -10.24 24.11
CA ILE A 571 -2.58 -10.93 24.23
C ILE A 571 -1.54 -10.25 23.33
N LEU A 572 -1.90 -9.94 22.08
CA LEU A 572 -1.01 -9.25 21.14
C LEU A 572 -0.63 -7.85 21.66
N GLU A 573 -1.58 -7.08 22.19
CA GLU A 573 -1.32 -5.78 22.81
C GLU A 573 -0.29 -5.92 23.93
N LYS A 574 -0.47 -6.89 24.83
CA LYS A 574 0.50 -7.17 25.89
C LYS A 574 1.87 -7.54 25.34
N ALA A 575 1.95 -8.34 24.28
CA ALA A 575 3.23 -8.70 23.66
C ALA A 575 3.93 -7.48 23.03
N CYS A 576 3.17 -6.55 22.46
CA CYS A 576 3.71 -5.30 21.89
C CYS A 576 4.04 -4.23 22.94
N PHE A 577 3.44 -4.28 24.13
CA PHE A 577 3.64 -3.29 25.20
C PHE A 577 4.62 -3.75 26.31
N TYR A 578 4.90 -5.04 26.45
CA TYR A 578 5.54 -5.58 27.67
C TYR A 578 6.67 -6.61 27.48
N ASP A 579 7.28 -6.77 26.30
CA ASP A 579 8.21 -7.89 26.07
C ASP A 579 9.72 -7.58 26.14
N TYR A 580 10.14 -6.39 26.59
CA TYR A 580 11.58 -6.09 26.77
C TYR A 580 12.10 -6.25 28.21
N GLU A 581 11.30 -5.94 29.24
CA GLU A 581 11.72 -6.00 30.66
C GLU A 581 11.93 -7.44 31.20
N LEU A 582 11.21 -8.44 30.67
CA LEU A 582 11.21 -9.79 31.24
C LEU A 582 12.40 -10.67 30.82
N LYS A 583 13.01 -10.42 29.66
CA LYS A 583 14.21 -11.15 29.19
C LYS A 583 15.52 -10.62 29.78
N LYS A 584 15.61 -9.32 30.10
CA LYS A 584 16.79 -8.77 30.82
C LYS A 584 16.92 -9.38 32.23
N ARG A 585 15.81 -9.68 32.92
CA ARG A 585 15.84 -10.29 34.26
C ARG A 585 16.16 -11.78 34.28
N THR A 586 16.06 -12.50 33.16
CA THR A 586 16.42 -13.93 33.06
C THR A 586 17.84 -14.16 32.54
N LEU A 587 18.41 -13.22 31.77
CA LEU A 587 19.82 -13.25 31.36
C LEU A 587 20.77 -12.69 32.44
N ILE A 588 20.33 -11.76 33.30
CA ILE A 588 21.14 -11.22 34.41
C ILE A 588 21.15 -12.17 35.64
N LYS A 589 20.28 -13.18 35.68
CA LYS A 589 20.28 -14.21 36.74
C LYS A 589 20.97 -15.52 36.35
N SER A 590 21.60 -15.59 35.17
CA SER A 590 22.32 -16.78 34.68
C SER A 590 23.78 -16.50 34.24
N THR A 591 24.34 -15.38 34.67
CA THR A 591 25.80 -15.15 34.81
C THR A 591 26.11 -14.95 36.28
#